data_AF-A0A661TSH0-F1
#
_entry.id   AF-A0A661TSH0-F1
#
_cell.length_a   1.000
_cell.length_b   1.000
_cell.length_c   1.000
_cell.angle_alpha   90.00
_cell.angle_beta   90.00
_cell.angle_gamma   90.00
#
_symmetry.space_group_name_H-M   'P 1'
#
loop_
_entity.id
_entity.type
_entity.pdbx_description
1 polymer ?
#
loop_
_entity_poly.entity_id
_entity_poly.type
_entity_poly.pdbx_seq_one_letter_code
_entity_poly.pdbx_strand_id
1 'polypeptide(L)'
;MILQLKYFLYVYYAFLVVWFLFFLISIYHILKFGFKNFTTFFMTFIFIGFALILLFISFNFIIPIDWKVGISIFSDIFKSNPIF
;
A
#
# COMPACT_ATOMS: atom_id res chain seq x y z
N MET A 1 -20.19 -2.41 18.08
CA MET A 1 -20.04 -2.02 16.65
C MET A 1 -19.04 -2.97 16.02
N ILE A 2 -19.43 -3.70 14.96
CA ILE A 2 -18.52 -4.60 14.22
C ILE A 2 -17.98 -3.80 13.05
N LEU A 3 -16.68 -3.59 13.00
CA LEU A 3 -16.03 -2.94 11.87
C LEU A 3 -15.45 -4.01 10.94
N GLN A 4 -15.89 -4.02 9.68
CA GLN A 4 -15.37 -4.96 8.70
C GLN A 4 -14.03 -4.47 8.14
N LEU A 5 -13.03 -5.33 8.15
CA LEU A 5 -11.68 -5.00 7.68
C LEU A 5 -11.65 -4.60 6.18
N LYS A 6 -12.66 -5.03 5.39
CA LYS A 6 -12.83 -4.67 3.99
C LYS A 6 -12.80 -3.16 3.70
N TYR A 7 -13.20 -2.30 4.65
CA TYR A 7 -13.19 -0.85 4.42
C TYR A 7 -11.75 -0.32 4.27
N PHE A 8 -10.79 -0.88 5.02
CA PHE A 8 -9.38 -0.54 4.88
C PHE A 8 -8.80 -1.00 3.54
N LEU A 9 -9.28 -2.12 2.99
CA LEU A 9 -8.89 -2.58 1.66
C LEU A 9 -9.28 -1.57 0.57
N TYR A 10 -10.48 -1.00 0.65
CA TYR A 10 -10.91 0.02 -0.32
C TYR A 10 -10.06 1.30 -0.22
N VAL A 11 -9.72 1.73 1.00
CA VAL A 11 -8.81 2.87 1.21
C VAL A 11 -7.43 2.58 0.62
N TYR A 12 -6.92 1.36 0.82
CA TYR A 12 -5.66 0.93 0.22
C TYR A 12 -5.69 0.93 -1.32
N TYR A 13 -6.79 0.47 -1.94
CA TYR A 13 -6.94 0.56 -3.39
C TYR A 13 -7.00 1.99 -3.91
N ALA A 14 -7.71 2.89 -3.22
CA ALA A 14 -7.73 4.31 -3.58
C ALA A 14 -6.32 4.92 -3.51
N PHE A 15 -5.56 4.58 -2.46
CA PHE A 15 -4.15 4.96 -2.35
C PHE A 15 -3.31 4.43 -3.52
N LEU A 16 -3.46 3.16 -3.90
CA LEU A 16 -2.73 2.58 -5.03
C LEU A 16 -3.01 3.30 -6.35
N VAL A 17 -4.26 3.71 -6.59
CA VAL A 17 -4.62 4.48 -7.79
C VAL A 17 -3.89 5.83 -7.81
N VAL A 18 -3.94 6.57 -6.70
CA VAL A 18 -3.27 7.87 -6.58
C VAL A 18 -1.76 7.72 -6.73
N TRP A 19 -1.18 6.71 -6.06
CA TRP A 19 0.24 6.39 -6.14
C TRP A 19 0.65 6.06 -7.58
N PHE A 20 -0.14 5.27 -8.29
CA PHE A 20 0.13 4.89 -9.68
C PHE A 20 0.10 6.11 -10.62
N LEU A 21 -0.85 7.02 -10.43
CA LEU A 21 -0.89 8.28 -11.19
C LEU A 21 0.37 9.12 -10.95
N PHE A 22 0.81 9.27 -9.70
CA PHE A 22 2.05 9.99 -9.39
C PHE A 22 3.27 9.29 -9.99
N PHE A 23 3.34 7.96 -9.93
CA PHE A 23 4.41 7.19 -10.53
C PHE A 23 4.49 7.43 -12.05
N LEU A 24 3.35 7.43 -12.75
CA LEU A 24 3.29 7.75 -14.19
C LEU A 24 3.77 9.17 -14.49
N ILE A 25 3.34 10.15 -13.69
CA ILE A 25 3.78 11.55 -13.83
C ILE A 25 5.29 11.66 -13.63
N SER A 26 5.84 10.96 -12.62
CA SER A 26 7.30 10.93 -12.38
C SER A 26 8.04 10.31 -13.56
N ILE A 27 7.57 9.17 -14.09
CA ILE A 27 8.16 8.57 -15.30
C ILE A 27 8.09 9.55 -16.46
N TYR A 28 6.93 10.16 -16.74
CA TYR A 28 6.79 11.13 -17.81
C TYR A 28 7.79 12.29 -17.69
N HIS A 29 7.97 12.84 -16.49
CA HIS A 29 8.94 13.91 -16.24
C HIS A 29 10.38 13.44 -16.49
N ILE A 30 10.74 12.25 -16.04
CA ILE A 30 12.07 11.68 -16.25
C ILE A 30 12.32 11.42 -17.74
N LEU A 31 11.35 10.86 -18.46
CA LEU A 31 11.47 10.61 -19.90
C LEU A 31 11.58 11.92 -20.70
N LYS A 32 10.83 12.96 -20.31
CA LYS A 32 10.80 14.24 -21.02
C LYS A 32 12.00 15.13 -20.73
N PHE A 33 12.49 15.15 -19.48
CA PHE A 33 13.51 16.11 -19.04
C PHE A 33 14.80 15.47 -18.52
N GLY A 34 14.77 14.19 -18.20
CA GLY A 34 15.83 13.48 -17.48
C GLY A 34 16.91 12.85 -18.36
N PHE A 35 16.65 12.58 -19.64
CA PHE A 35 17.64 11.95 -20.55
C PHE A 35 18.72 12.91 -21.06
N LYS A 36 19.34 13.66 -20.14
CA LYS A 36 20.50 14.50 -20.47
C LYS A 36 21.81 13.72 -20.35
N ASN A 37 21.92 12.81 -19.38
CA ASN A 37 23.15 12.07 -19.06
C ASN A 37 22.87 10.58 -18.77
N PHE A 38 23.89 9.73 -18.93
CA PHE A 38 23.79 8.29 -18.62
C PHE A 38 23.42 8.01 -17.16
N THR A 39 23.89 8.85 -16.23
CA THR A 39 23.53 8.74 -14.80
C THR A 39 22.03 8.86 -14.57
N THR A 40 21.35 9.81 -15.21
CA THR A 40 19.90 9.97 -15.05
C THR A 40 19.12 8.83 -15.72
N PHE A 41 19.62 8.30 -16.84
CA PHE A 41 19.08 7.07 -17.44
C PHE A 41 19.16 5.91 -16.45
N PHE A 42 20.33 5.63 -15.86
CA PHE A 42 20.51 4.56 -14.88
C PHE A 42 19.66 4.74 -13.62
N MET A 43 19.58 5.97 -13.09
CA MET A 43 18.71 6.28 -11.95
C MET A 43 17.23 6.00 -12.21
N THR A 44 16.78 6.10 -13.47
CA THR A 44 15.41 5.75 -13.85
C THR A 44 15.11 4.28 -13.61
N PHE A 45 16.04 3.38 -13.96
CA PHE A 45 15.89 1.94 -13.71
C PHE A 45 15.88 1.62 -12.23
N ILE A 46 16.74 2.27 -11.44
CA ILE A 46 16.75 2.12 -9.98
C ILE A 46 15.40 2.56 -9.41
N PHE A 47 14.89 3.73 -9.80
CA PHE A 47 13.60 4.24 -9.36
C PHE A 47 12.45 3.26 -9.65
N ILE A 48 12.38 2.74 -10.89
CA ILE A 48 11.37 1.76 -11.29
C ILE A 48 11.53 0.46 -10.50
N GLY A 49 12.76 -0.05 -10.37
CA GLY A 49 13.06 -1.27 -9.62
C GLY A 49 12.64 -1.17 -8.15
N PHE A 50 12.96 -0.07 -7.48
CA PHE A 50 12.52 0.19 -6.11
C PHE A 50 10.99 0.28 -6.00
N ALA A 51 10.32 0.94 -6.95
CA ALA A 51 8.86 1.01 -6.96
C ALA A 51 8.22 -0.38 -7.08
N LEU A 52 8.76 -1.24 -7.96
CA LEU A 52 8.31 -2.62 -8.12
C LEU A 52 8.56 -3.47 -6.86
N ILE A 53 9.72 -3.32 -6.22
CA ILE A 53 10.04 -4.01 -4.97
C ILE A 53 9.07 -3.59 -3.86
N LEU A 54 8.80 -2.29 -3.70
CA LEU A 54 7.84 -1.81 -2.71
C LEU A 54 6.43 -2.35 -2.96
N LEU A 55 6.00 -2.39 -4.22
CA LEU A 55 4.70 -2.92 -4.60
C LEU A 55 4.61 -4.44 -4.34
N PHE A 56 5.69 -5.18 -4.59
CA PHE A 56 5.80 -6.60 -4.26
C PHE A 56 5.75 -6.86 -2.76
N ILE A 57 6.51 -6.11 -1.95
CA ILE A 57 6.47 -6.22 -0.48
C ILE A 57 5.06 -5.92 0.02
N SER A 58 4.45 -4.85 -0.48
CA SER A 58 3.09 -4.46 -0.12
C SER A 58 2.08 -5.57 -0.45
N PHE A 59 2.21 -6.19 -1.63
CA PHE A 59 1.36 -7.31 -2.06
C PHE A 59 1.50 -8.54 -1.15
N ASN A 60 2.73 -8.95 -0.82
CA ASN A 60 2.96 -10.09 0.07
C ASN A 60 2.43 -9.83 1.50
N PHE A 61 2.45 -8.58 1.94
CA PHE A 61 1.91 -8.20 3.25
C PHE A 61 0.37 -8.31 3.30
N ILE A 62 -0.33 -7.99 2.22
CA ILE A 62 -1.80 -7.97 2.20
C ILE A 62 -2.47 -9.30 1.85
N ILE A 63 -1.79 -10.22 1.14
CA ILE A 63 -2.32 -11.54 0.78
C ILE A 63 -2.84 -12.36 1.97
N PRO A 64 -2.09 -12.52 3.08
CA PRO A 64 -2.50 -13.39 4.18
C PRO A 64 -3.64 -12.78 5.02
N ILE A 65 -4.03 -11.53 4.77
CA ILE A 65 -5.05 -10.84 5.54
C ILE A 65 -6.43 -11.34 5.12
N ASP A 66 -7.20 -11.88 6.07
CA ASP A 66 -8.61 -12.20 5.86
C ASP A 66 -9.48 -10.93 5.98
N TRP A 67 -9.84 -10.38 4.83
CA TRP A 67 -10.66 -9.16 4.71
C TRP A 67 -12.13 -9.35 5.09
N LYS A 68 -12.59 -10.59 5.29
CA LYS A 68 -13.97 -10.90 5.71
C LYS A 68 -14.15 -10.84 7.22
N VAL A 69 -13.06 -10.78 7.99
CA VAL A 69 -13.11 -10.71 9.45
C VAL A 69 -13.75 -9.38 9.88
N GLY A 70 -14.81 -9.49 10.69
CA GLY A 70 -15.38 -8.38 11.42
C GLY A 70 -14.70 -8.25 12.78
N ILE A 71 -13.99 -7.14 13.00
CA ILE A 71 -13.32 -6.89 14.28
C ILE A 71 -14.31 -6.21 15.22
N SER A 72 -14.51 -6.78 16.40
CA SER A 72 -15.24 -6.17 17.50
C SER A 72 -14.32 -5.26 18.30
N ILE A 73 -14.35 -3.96 18.00
CA ILE A 73 -13.44 -2.96 18.60
C ILE A 73 -13.69 -2.77 20.12
N PHE A 74 -14.82 -3.24 20.65
CA PHE A 74 -15.26 -3.00 22.03
C PHE A 74 -15.62 -4.27 22.83
N SER A 75 -15.36 -5.47 22.32
CA SER A 75 -15.75 -6.71 23.03
C SER A 75 -14.96 -6.96 24.31
N ASP A 76 -13.71 -6.47 24.39
CA ASP A 76 -12.81 -6.80 25.50
C ASP A 76 -12.90 -5.82 26.68
N ILE A 77 -13.57 -4.66 26.52
CA ILE A 77 -13.74 -3.68 27.60
C ILE A 77 -14.77 -4.16 28.65
N PHE A 78 -15.73 -5.01 28.25
CA PHE A 78 -16.80 -5.51 29.12
C PHE A 78 -16.59 -6.95 29.59
N LYS A 79 -15.45 -7.59 29.26
CA LYS A 79 -15.12 -8.91 29.79
C LYS A 79 -14.62 -8.74 31.23
N SER A 80 -15.54 -8.43 32.15
CA SER A 80 -15.28 -8.52 33.58
C SER A 80 -14.81 -9.93 33.85
N ASN A 81 -13.56 -10.06 34.28
CA ASN A 81 -12.95 -11.31 34.71
C ASN A 81 -13.85 -11.95 35.79
N PRO A 82 -14.58 -13.05 35.54
CA PRO A 82 -15.19 -13.77 36.65
C PRO A 82 -14.03 -14.45 37.37
N ILE A 83 -13.69 -13.91 38.53
CA ILE A 83 -12.76 -14.49 39.49
C ILE A 83 -13.36 -15.85 39.89
N PHE A 84 -12.83 -16.93 39.32
CA PHE A 84 -12.79 -18.27 39.89
C PHE A 84 -11.53 -18.98 39.39
#